data_AF-A0A3M2A2Y6-F1
#
_entry.id   AF-A0A3M2A2Y6-F1
#
_cell.length_a   1.000
_cell.length_b   1.000
_cell.length_c   1.000
_cell.angle_alpha   90.00
_cell.angle_beta   90.00
_cell.angle_gamma   90.00
#
_symmetry.space_group_name_H-M   'P 1'
#
loop_
_entity.id
_entity.type
_entity.pdbx_description
1 polymer ?
#
loop_
_entity_poly.entity_id
_entity_poly.type
_entity_poly.pdbx_seq_one_letter_code
_entity_poly.pdbx_strand_id
1 'polypeptide(L)' 'MIIVLKPDTRPGPREREALEAAAARFPDLELRFHRVKGALQDLHEVYVFGPTRQVPAEAFEELPFVQKVIRVSSKYRIIG' A
#
# COMPACT_ATOMS: atom_id res chain seq x y z
N MET A 1 -5.46 4.26 0.98
CA MET A 1 -4.24 3.96 1.78
C MET A 1 -3.05 4.00 0.84
N ILE A 2 -1.86 4.36 1.31
CA ILE A 2 -0.64 4.41 0.50
C ILE A 2 0.36 3.43 1.11
N ILE A 3 0.89 2.52 0.30
CA ILE A 3 1.94 1.59 0.69
C ILE A 3 3.24 2.11 0.08
N VAL A 4 4.26 2.34 0.91
CA VAL A 4 5.59 2.76 0.48
C VAL A 4 6.49 1.53 0.49
N LEU A 5 7.15 1.25 -0.64
CA LEU A 5 8.09 0.13 -0.76
C LEU A 5 9.50 0.57 -0.35
N LYS A 6 10.33 -0.39 0.08
CA LYS A 6 11.73 -0.11 0.43
C LYS A 6 12.49 0.44 -0.78
N PRO A 7 13.38 1.43 -0.55
CA PRO A 7 14.30 1.89 -1.60
C PRO A 7 15.11 0.69 -2.12
N ASP A 8 15.44 0.72 -3.41
CA ASP A 8 16.09 -0.38 -4.18
C ASP A 8 15.23 -1.62 -4.48
N THR A 9 14.00 -1.68 -3.98
CA THR A 9 13.05 -2.68 -4.46
C THR A 9 12.53 -2.22 -5.81
N ARG A 10 12.94 -2.87 -6.90
CA ARG A 10 12.17 -2.84 -8.15
C ARG A 10 11.04 -3.86 -8.01
N PRO A 11 9.79 -3.46 -7.70
CA PRO A 11 8.70 -4.40 -7.59
C PRO A 11 8.52 -5.12 -8.93
N GLY A 12 8.90 -6.39 -8.95
CA GLY A 12 8.71 -7.30 -10.05
C GLY A 12 7.33 -7.97 -9.97
N PRO A 13 7.11 -9.01 -10.77
CA PRO A 13 5.86 -9.77 -10.75
C PRO A 13 5.54 -10.35 -9.37
N ARG A 14 6.55 -10.84 -8.63
CA ARG A 14 6.36 -11.50 -7.33
C ARG A 14 5.86 -10.54 -6.24
N GLU A 15 6.45 -9.35 -6.16
CA GLU A 15 6.02 -8.34 -5.18
C GLU A 15 4.60 -7.86 -5.49
N ARG A 16 4.24 -7.75 -6.77
CA ARG A 16 2.88 -7.41 -7.20
C ARG A 16 1.90 -8.50 -6.83
N GLU A 17 2.18 -9.75 -7.16
CA GLU A 17 1.35 -10.91 -6.80
C GLU A 17 1.15 -11.01 -5.28
N ALA A 18 2.21 -10.77 -4.50
CA ALA A 18 2.10 -10.78 -3.04
C ALA A 18 1.20 -9.65 -2.49
N LEU A 19 1.28 -8.45 -3.07
CA LEU A 19 0.41 -7.33 -2.72
C LEU A 19 -1.04 -7.59 -3.13
N GLU A 20 -1.26 -8.13 -4.33
CA GLU A 20 -2.58 -8.50 -4.84
C GLU A 20 -3.19 -9.63 -3.99
N ALA A 21 -2.42 -10.64 -3.61
CA ALA A 21 -2.86 -11.70 -2.71
C ALA A 21 -3.22 -11.17 -1.32
N ALA A 22 -2.45 -10.22 -0.78
CA ALA A 22 -2.78 -9.56 0.48
C ALA A 22 -4.07 -8.74 0.36
N ALA A 23 -4.25 -8.02 -0.75
CA ALA A 23 -5.44 -7.21 -1.00
C ALA A 23 -6.70 -8.06 -1.26
N ALA A 24 -6.57 -9.22 -1.91
CA ALA A 24 -7.67 -10.13 -2.23
C ALA A 24 -8.39 -10.69 -0.99
N ARG A 25 -7.78 -10.58 0.20
CA ARG A 25 -8.40 -10.92 1.48
C ARG A 25 -9.50 -9.93 1.90
N PHE A 26 -9.60 -8.80 1.21
CA PHE A 26 -10.54 -7.73 1.51
C PHE A 26 -11.38 -7.41 0.26
N PRO A 27 -12.69 -7.22 0.42
CA PRO A 27 -13.56 -6.91 -0.71
C PRO A 27 -13.29 -5.50 -1.26
N ASP A 28 -13.47 -5.37 -2.57
CA ASP A 28 -13.49 -4.10 -3.32
C ASP A 28 -12.23 -3.23 -3.16
N LEU A 29 -11.06 -3.85 -3.00
CA LEU A 29 -9.78 -3.16 -3.05
C LEU A 29 -9.21 -3.09 -4.47
N GLU A 30 -8.76 -1.91 -4.87
CA GLU A 30 -8.01 -1.70 -6.11
C GLU A 30 -6.61 -1.19 -5.77
N LEU A 31 -5.59 -1.81 -6.37
CA LEU A 31 -4.19 -1.43 -6.22
C LEU A 31 -3.70 -0.69 -7.47
N ARG A 32 -3.08 0.48 -7.28
CA ARG A 32 -2.39 1.20 -8.37
C ARG A 32 -0.92 1.40 -8.02
N PHE A 33 -0.06 0.84 -8.85
CA PHE A 33 1.38 0.94 -8.71
C PHE A 33 1.89 2.23 -9.33
N HIS A 34 2.67 2.98 -8.56
CA HIS A 34 3.26 4.23 -8.98
C HIS A 34 4.78 4.20 -8.77
N ARG A 35 5.50 4.83 -9.70
CA ARG A 35 6.95 5.04 -9.60
C ARG A 35 7.19 6.54 -9.70
N VAL A 36 7.68 7.12 -8.63
CA VAL A 36 8.11 8.51 -8.58
C VAL A 36 9.62 8.54 -8.77
N LYS A 37 10.07 9.19 -9.84
CA LYS A 37 11.51 9.41 -10.06
C LYS A 37 11.99 10.55 -9.18
N GLY A 38 12.77 10.24 -8.16
CA GLY A 38 13.43 11.24 -7.33
C GLY A 38 14.79 11.64 -7.89
N ALA A 39 15.36 12.73 -7.36
CA ALA A 39 16.69 13.19 -7.75
C ALA A 39 17.82 12.26 -7.28
N LEU A 40 17.62 11.54 -6.16
CA LEU A 40 18.61 10.64 -5.56
C LEU A 40 18.22 9.17 -5.65
N GLN A 41 16.93 8.86 -5.61
CA GLN A 41 16.40 7.50 -5.64
C GLN A 41 15.00 7.48 -6.23
N ASP A 42 14.62 6.37 -6.86
CA ASP A 42 13.25 6.12 -7.29
C ASP A 42 12.42 5.62 -6.12
N LEU A 43 11.24 6.22 -5.93
CA LEU A 43 10.28 5.80 -4.94
C LEU A 43 9.18 4.96 -5.61
N HIS A 44 8.89 3.81 -5.03
CA HIS A 44 7.80 2.95 -5.44
C HIS A 44 6.68 3.01 -4.41
N GLU A 45 5.51 3.45 -4.86
CA GLU A 45 4.31 3.59 -4.03
C GLU A 45 3.18 2.76 -4.62
N VAL A 46 2.32 2.23 -3.76
CA VAL A 46 1.09 1.56 -4.18
C VAL A 46 -0.10 2.24 -3.52
N TYR A 47 -1.00 2.76 -4.34
CA TYR A 47 -2.23 3.36 -3.87
C TYR A 47 -3.31 2.29 -3.78
N VAL A 48 -3.89 2.19 -2.59
CA VAL A 48 -4.97 1.27 -2.27
C VAL A 48 -6.26 2.08 -2.22
N PHE A 49 -7.14 1.82 -3.17
CA PHE A 49 -8.50 2.38 -3.26
C PHE A 49 -9.52 1.35 -2.76
N GLY A 50 -10.71 1.82 -2.38
CA GLY A 50 -11.78 0.97 -1.82
C GLY A 50 -12.00 1.18 -0.31
N PRO A 51 -12.68 0.24 0.38
CA PRO A 51 -13.07 0.34 1.80
C PRO A 51 -11.89 0.12 2.77
N THR A 52 -10.81 0.88 2.60
CA THR A 52 -9.54 0.73 3.34
C THR A 52 -9.64 0.93 4.85
N ARG A 53 -10.77 1.43 5.37
CA ARG A 53 -11.00 1.62 6.81
C ARG A 53 -11.03 0.29 7.58
N GLN A 54 -11.48 -0.78 6.92
CA GLN A 54 -11.56 -2.13 7.49
C GLN A 54 -10.28 -2.95 7.32
N VAL A 55 -9.34 -2.46 6.49
CA VAL A 55 -8.12 -3.17 6.12
C VAL A 55 -7.03 -2.80 7.12
N PRO A 56 -6.56 -3.70 8.02
CA PRO A 56 -5.45 -3.42 8.93
C PRO A 56 -4.18 -3.03 8.15
N ALA A 57 -3.35 -2.15 8.71
CA ALA A 57 -2.12 -1.72 8.03
C ALA A 57 -1.10 -2.87 7.98
N GLU A 58 -1.11 -3.68 9.04
CA GLU A 58 -0.30 -4.87 9.28
C GLU A 58 -0.44 -5.89 8.15
N ALA A 59 -1.60 -5.98 7.48
CA ALA A 59 -1.82 -6.86 6.35
C ALA A 59 -0.85 -6.63 5.19
N PHE A 60 -0.29 -5.42 5.06
CA PHE A 60 0.73 -5.10 4.07
C PHE A 60 2.10 -4.83 4.70
N GLU A 61 2.17 -4.34 5.95
CA GLU A 61 3.46 -4.07 6.62
C GLU A 61 4.27 -5.34 6.93
N GLU A 62 3.62 -6.49 7.06
CA GLU A 62 4.28 -7.79 7.22
C GLU A 62 5.06 -8.23 5.96
N LEU A 63 4.79 -7.63 4.79
CA LEU A 63 5.49 -7.97 3.56
C LEU A 63 6.93 -7.44 3.61
N PRO A 64 7.95 -8.28 3.32
CA PRO A 64 9.35 -7.95 3.57
C PRO A 64 9.90 -6.79 2.73
N PHE A 65 9.24 -6.46 1.63
CA PHE A 65 9.60 -5.37 0.71
C PHE A 65 8.81 -4.07 0.96
N VAL A 66 7.85 -4.09 1.88
CA VAL A 66 7.12 -2.90 2.32
C VAL A 66 7.96 -2.16 3.36
N GLN A 67 8.06 -0.84 3.19
CA GLN A 67 8.73 0.03 4.14
C GLN A 67 7.75 0.58 5.18
N LYS A 68 6.58 1.01 4.73
CA LYS A 68 5.54 1.59 5.61
C LYS A 68 4.19 1.63 4.92
N VAL A 69 3.11 1.54 5.70
CA VAL A 69 1.75 1.80 5.24
C VAL A 69 1.22 3.10 5.85
N ILE A 70 0.68 3.98 5.01
CA ILE A 70 0.15 5.28 5.38
C ILE A 70 -1.37 5.30 5.12
N ARG A 71 -2.15 5.55 6.16
CA ARG A 71 -3.59 5.77 6.03
C ARG A 71 -3.88 7.21 5.62
N VAL A 72 -4.48 7.37 4.45
CA VAL A 72 -4.97 8.67 3.96
C VAL A 72 -6.38 8.96 4.47
N SER A 73 -7.19 7.93 4.75
CA SER A 73 -8.56 8.09 5.22
C SER A 73 -8.59 8.65 6.65
N SER A 74 -9.23 9.81 6.85
CA SER A 74 -9.41 10.41 8.17
C SER A 74 -10.41 9.60 9.02
N LYS A 75 -10.05 9.31 10.28
CA LYS A 75 -11.05 8.93 11.29
C LYS A 75 -11.80 10.20 11.70
N TYR A 76 -12.91 10.52 11.05
CA TYR A 76 -13.86 11.44 11.68
C TYR A 76 -14.60 10.67 12.78
N ARG A 77 -14.56 11.20 14.00
CA ARG A 77 -15.44 10.80 15.10
C ARG A 77 -16.68 11.68 14.95
N ILE A 78 -17.86 11.08 14.87
CA ILE A 78 -19.10 11.85 15.03
C ILE A 78 -19.07 12.34 16.48
N ILE A 79 -18.90 13.66 16.65
CA ILE A 79 -19.05 14.30 17.94
C ILE A 79 -20.56 14.50 18.06
N GLY A 80 -21.19 13.67 18.90
CA GLY A 80 -22.60 13.81 19.27
C GLY A 80 -22.76 14.89 20.33
#